data_AF-A0A1N7E676-F1
#
_entry.id   AF-A0A1N7E676-F1
#
_cell.length_a   1.000
_cell.length_b   1.000
_cell.length_c   1.000
_cell.angle_alpha   90.00
_cell.angle_beta   90.00
_cell.angle_gamma   90.00
#
_symmetry.space_group_name_H-M   'P 1'
#
loop_
_entity.id
_entity.type
_entity.pdbx_description
1 polymer ?
#
loop_
_entity_poly.entity_id
_entity_poly.type
_entity_poly.pdbx_seq_one_letter_code
_entity_poly.pdbx_strand_id
1 'polypeptide(L)'
;MTRAKPQLVKARLNKLLPTQITVGMAEVALKRAHWASLGRKARAAALADHWFPGIIGPEGRHYIVDHHHFGLALHQEGVKTVSLMILKDLSWLEPLHFWHVMDHHQWVHPYDSEGLRRDFSAIPRHLSGLHDDPYRSLAGELRSAGGYAKDVTPFSEFLWADFLRSRIAPASLQKNFPKALAQALKLARSQQARYLPGWSGVLPPA
;
A
#
# COMPACT_ATOMS: atom_id res chain seq x y z
N MET A 1 11.17 30.29 -11.49
CA MET A 1 10.30 29.10 -11.54
C MET A 1 9.44 29.10 -10.29
N THR A 2 8.14 29.35 -10.42
CA THR A 2 7.17 29.29 -9.32
C THR A 2 7.18 27.87 -8.75
N ARG A 3 7.47 27.70 -7.46
CA ARG A 3 7.30 26.42 -6.77
C ARG A 3 5.88 25.93 -7.05
N ALA A 4 5.74 24.76 -7.69
CA ALA A 4 4.45 24.12 -7.87
C ALA A 4 3.81 23.99 -6.48
N LYS A 5 2.71 24.71 -6.24
CA LYS A 5 1.90 24.51 -5.05
C LYS A 5 1.20 23.16 -5.22
N PRO A 6 1.31 22.21 -4.29
CA PRO A 6 0.54 20.97 -4.37
C PRO A 6 -0.94 21.34 -4.49
N GLN A 7 -1.59 20.83 -5.54
CA GLN A 7 -3.01 21.08 -5.75
C GLN A 7 -3.79 20.13 -4.85
N LEU A 8 -4.38 20.69 -3.80
CA LEU A 8 -5.26 19.97 -2.89
C LEU A 8 -6.69 20.01 -3.44
N VAL A 9 -7.27 18.84 -3.70
CA VAL A 9 -8.64 18.72 -4.21
C VAL A 9 -9.47 17.78 -3.36
N LYS A 10 -10.76 18.08 -3.18
CA LYS A 10 -11.69 17.16 -2.54
C LYS A 10 -12.19 16.16 -3.57
N ALA A 11 -12.19 14.89 -3.23
CA ALA A 11 -12.66 13.82 -4.11
C ALA A 11 -13.63 12.88 -3.41
N ARG A 12 -14.53 12.27 -4.19
CA ARG A 12 -15.42 11.21 -3.73
C ARG A 12 -14.60 9.92 -3.59
N LEU A 13 -14.53 9.36 -2.38
CA LEU A 13 -13.71 8.19 -2.07
C LEU A 13 -14.07 6.98 -2.95
N ASN A 14 -15.35 6.78 -3.24
CA ASN A 14 -15.83 5.69 -4.10
C ASN A 14 -15.52 5.88 -5.61
N LYS A 15 -14.98 7.03 -6.02
CA LYS A 15 -14.55 7.31 -7.38
C LYS A 15 -13.02 7.30 -7.54
N LEU A 16 -12.27 7.09 -6.46
CA LEU A 16 -10.82 6.93 -6.55
C LEU A 16 -10.50 5.57 -7.16
N LEU A 17 -9.59 5.58 -8.14
CA LEU A 17 -9.05 4.37 -8.73
C LEU A 17 -7.79 3.95 -7.96
N PRO A 18 -7.68 2.68 -7.56
CA PRO A 18 -6.45 2.16 -7.03
C PRO A 18 -5.40 2.02 -8.13
N THR A 19 -4.17 1.79 -7.70
CA THR A 19 -2.98 1.57 -8.55
C THR A 19 -2.24 0.30 -8.11
N GLN A 20 -2.89 -0.53 -7.29
CA GLN A 20 -2.42 -1.84 -6.89
C GLN A 20 -3.60 -2.81 -6.90
N ILE A 21 -3.31 -4.10 -6.99
CA ILE A 21 -4.34 -5.15 -7.00
C ILE A 21 -4.67 -5.60 -5.58
N THR A 22 -3.66 -5.67 -4.71
CA THR A 22 -3.77 -6.28 -3.39
C THR A 22 -3.55 -5.29 -2.25
N VAL A 23 -4.09 -5.61 -1.08
CA VAL A 23 -3.78 -4.99 0.22
C VAL A 23 -3.69 -6.10 1.27
N GLY A 24 -3.12 -5.79 2.43
CA GLY A 24 -3.24 -6.66 3.59
C GLY A 24 -4.55 -6.38 4.33
N MET A 25 -5.54 -7.26 4.24
CA MET A 25 -6.85 -7.04 4.87
C MET A 25 -6.79 -6.98 6.39
N ALA A 26 -5.82 -7.63 7.04
CA ALA A 26 -5.62 -7.49 8.47
C ALA A 26 -5.25 -6.04 8.86
N GLU A 27 -4.37 -5.40 8.08
CA GLU A 27 -4.00 -4.00 8.29
C GLU A 27 -5.20 -3.06 7.99
N VAL A 28 -6.02 -3.38 6.99
CA VAL A 28 -7.29 -2.66 6.73
C VAL A 28 -8.22 -2.74 7.95
N ALA A 29 -8.40 -3.95 8.51
CA ALA A 29 -9.25 -4.18 9.67
C ALA A 29 -8.76 -3.41 10.90
N LEU A 30 -7.45 -3.36 11.15
CA LEU A 30 -6.86 -2.56 12.23
C LEU A 30 -7.14 -1.06 12.04
N LYS A 31 -6.95 -0.53 10.82
CA LYS A 31 -7.25 0.87 10.51
C LYS A 31 -8.74 1.20 10.67
N ARG A 32 -9.63 0.27 10.32
CA ARG A 32 -11.07 0.41 10.57
C ARG A 32 -11.41 0.43 12.04
N ALA A 33 -10.89 -0.51 12.82
CA ALA A 33 -11.12 -0.57 14.26
C ALA A 33 -10.65 0.73 14.94
N HIS A 34 -9.46 1.22 14.56
CA HIS A 34 -8.96 2.50 15.02
C HIS A 34 -9.88 3.65 14.63
N TRP A 35 -10.28 3.76 13.36
CA TRP A 35 -11.22 4.78 12.90
C TRP A 35 -12.56 4.75 13.65
N ALA A 36 -13.11 3.56 13.87
CA ALA A 36 -14.34 3.33 14.59
C ALA A 36 -14.25 3.84 16.04
N SER A 37 -13.10 3.66 16.70
CA SER A 37 -12.88 4.15 18.07
C SER A 37 -12.71 5.67 18.18
N LEU A 38 -12.45 6.38 17.08
CA LEU A 38 -12.29 7.84 17.10
C LEU A 38 -13.62 8.57 17.22
N GLY A 39 -13.67 9.58 18.10
CA GLY A 39 -14.76 10.56 18.13
C GLY A 39 -14.73 11.55 16.96
N ARG A 40 -15.81 12.33 16.80
CA ARG A 40 -15.99 13.26 15.66
C ARG A 40 -14.80 14.19 15.42
N LYS A 41 -14.25 14.81 16.47
CA LYS A 41 -13.12 15.75 16.37
C LYS A 41 -11.85 15.06 15.87
N ALA A 42 -11.56 13.86 16.38
CA ALA A 42 -10.39 13.09 15.98
C ALA A 42 -10.52 12.55 14.54
N ARG A 43 -11.71 12.14 14.11
CA ARG A 43 -11.98 11.77 12.71
C ARG A 43 -11.75 12.93 11.75
N ALA A 44 -12.21 14.14 12.11
CA ALA A 44 -11.99 15.34 11.32
C ALA A 44 -10.49 15.68 11.20
N ALA A 45 -9.75 15.60 12.31
CA ALA A 45 -8.30 15.79 12.32
C ALA A 45 -7.58 14.73 11.46
N ALA A 46 -7.94 13.46 11.62
CA ALA A 46 -7.37 12.38 10.82
C ALA A 46 -7.55 12.60 9.31
N LEU A 47 -8.72 13.06 8.85
CA LEU A 47 -8.94 13.41 7.44
C LEU A 47 -8.22 14.69 6.99
N ALA A 48 -8.02 15.64 7.89
CA ALA A 48 -7.27 16.86 7.60
C ALA A 48 -5.77 16.58 7.43
N ASP A 49 -5.24 15.64 8.22
CA ASP A 49 -3.81 15.30 8.23
C ASP A 49 -3.44 14.22 7.19
N HIS A 50 -4.41 13.45 6.68
CA HIS A 50 -4.18 12.39 5.70
C HIS A 50 -4.65 12.78 4.31
N TRP A 51 -3.73 13.32 3.51
CA TRP A 51 -3.97 13.56 2.09
C TRP A 51 -3.54 12.35 1.28
N PHE A 52 -4.42 11.91 0.39
CA PHE A 52 -4.13 10.80 -0.52
C PHE A 52 -3.30 11.35 -1.69
N PRO A 53 -2.04 10.96 -1.86
CA PRO A 53 -1.28 11.35 -3.05
C PRO A 53 -1.92 10.69 -4.27
N GLY A 54 -2.09 11.45 -5.34
CA GLY A 54 -2.74 10.95 -6.54
C GLY A 54 -2.29 11.60 -7.83
N ILE A 55 -2.66 10.95 -8.93
CA ILE A 55 -2.39 11.34 -10.31
C ILE A 55 -3.73 11.56 -11.00
N ILE A 56 -3.84 12.65 -11.77
CA ILE A 56 -4.95 12.82 -12.69
C ILE A 56 -4.58 12.06 -13.97
N GLY A 57 -5.31 11.00 -14.28
CA GLY A 57 -5.11 10.18 -15.47
C GLY A 57 -6.13 10.45 -16.57
N PRO A 58 -6.12 9.64 -17.64
CA PRO A 58 -7.00 9.80 -18.79
C PRO A 58 -8.47 9.93 -18.38
N GLU A 59 -9.21 10.77 -19.11
CA GLU A 59 -10.61 11.17 -18.81
C GLU A 59 -10.76 11.97 -17.50
N GLY A 60 -9.68 12.56 -16.98
CA GLY A 60 -9.71 13.36 -15.75
C GLY A 60 -9.93 12.52 -14.48
N ARG A 61 -9.60 11.22 -14.52
CA ARG A 61 -9.85 10.28 -13.43
C ARG A 61 -8.74 10.36 -12.37
N HIS A 62 -9.10 10.19 -11.10
CA HIS A 62 -8.15 10.27 -9.99
C HIS A 62 -7.65 8.89 -9.57
N TYR A 63 -6.35 8.66 -9.73
CA TYR A 63 -5.64 7.45 -9.31
C TYR A 63 -4.86 7.74 -8.03
N ILE A 64 -5.12 7.01 -6.94
CA ILE A 64 -4.30 7.13 -5.73
C ILE A 64 -3.03 6.30 -5.87
N VAL A 65 -1.89 6.82 -5.43
CA VAL A 65 -0.59 6.12 -5.51
C VAL A 65 -0.08 5.63 -4.15
N ASP A 66 -0.76 6.01 -3.08
CA ASP A 66 -0.50 5.52 -1.72
C ASP A 66 -1.82 5.53 -0.91
N HIS A 67 -1.76 4.92 0.27
CA HIS A 67 -2.80 4.86 1.29
C HIS A 67 -4.00 3.98 0.93
N HIS A 68 -3.84 2.98 0.07
CA HIS A 68 -4.92 2.07 -0.32
C HIS A 68 -5.55 1.35 0.87
N HIS A 69 -4.76 0.91 1.86
CA HIS A 69 -5.30 0.31 3.09
C HIS A 69 -6.20 1.28 3.87
N PHE A 70 -5.77 2.53 4.02
CA PHE A 70 -6.55 3.54 4.74
C PHE A 70 -7.78 3.97 3.92
N GLY A 71 -7.63 4.15 2.61
CA GLY A 71 -8.72 4.45 1.70
C GLY A 71 -9.80 3.37 1.72
N LEU A 72 -9.41 2.10 1.68
CA LEU A 72 -10.35 0.98 1.80
C LEU A 72 -11.00 0.94 3.18
N ALA A 73 -10.24 1.17 4.26
CA ALA A 73 -10.79 1.25 5.61
C ALA A 73 -11.87 2.34 5.73
N LEU A 74 -11.56 3.56 5.27
CA LEU A 74 -12.52 4.68 5.24
C LEU A 74 -13.74 4.37 4.37
N HIS A 75 -13.55 3.68 3.25
CA HIS A 75 -14.63 3.28 2.35
C HIS A 75 -15.60 2.32 3.04
N GLN A 76 -15.08 1.30 3.73
CA GLN A 76 -15.88 0.34 4.51
C GLN A 76 -16.57 1.00 5.71
N GLU A 77 -15.99 2.07 6.28
CA GLU A 77 -16.60 2.90 7.33
C GLU A 77 -17.55 3.97 6.79
N GLY A 78 -17.87 3.93 5.48
CA GLY A 78 -18.89 4.79 4.87
C GLY A 78 -18.47 6.24 4.64
N VAL A 79 -17.20 6.59 4.79
CA VAL A 79 -16.68 7.93 4.52
C VAL A 79 -16.82 8.25 3.04
N LYS A 80 -17.38 9.44 2.73
CA LYS A 80 -17.76 9.81 1.36
C LYS A 80 -16.69 10.59 0.63
N THR A 81 -15.96 11.46 1.33
CA THR A 81 -15.02 12.39 0.72
C THR A 81 -13.69 12.41 1.46
N VAL A 82 -12.61 12.52 0.70
CA VAL A 82 -11.24 12.65 1.20
C VAL A 82 -10.52 13.77 0.43
N SER A 83 -9.38 14.19 0.94
CA SER A 83 -8.50 15.16 0.28
C SER A 83 -7.45 14.41 -0.54
N LEU A 84 -7.28 14.80 -1.80
CA LEU A 84 -6.20 14.38 -2.67
C LEU A 84 -5.12 15.46 -2.74
N MET A 85 -3.87 15.03 -2.77
CA MET A 85 -2.73 15.85 -3.16
C MET A 85 -2.29 15.41 -4.56
N ILE A 86 -2.54 16.25 -5.57
CA ILE A 86 -2.18 15.92 -6.95
C ILE A 86 -0.66 16.05 -7.13
N LEU A 87 -0.01 14.94 -7.43
CA LEU A 87 1.42 14.86 -7.71
C LEU A 87 1.74 15.25 -9.16
N LYS A 88 0.88 14.83 -10.10
CA LYS A 88 1.04 15.11 -11.53
C LYS A 88 -0.30 15.02 -12.25
N ASP A 89 -0.46 15.87 -13.26
CA ASP A 89 -1.55 15.79 -14.23
C ASP A 89 -1.05 15.11 -15.51
N LEU A 90 -1.60 13.93 -15.77
CA LEU A 90 -1.36 13.08 -16.94
C LEU A 90 -2.65 12.84 -17.73
N SER A 91 -3.68 13.69 -17.56
CA SER A 91 -5.00 13.51 -18.16
C SER A 91 -5.02 13.55 -19.69
N TRP A 92 -3.98 14.15 -20.28
CA TRP A 92 -3.78 14.30 -21.72
C TRP A 92 -3.06 13.11 -22.38
N LEU A 93 -2.60 12.13 -21.60
CA LEU A 93 -1.96 10.93 -22.14
C LEU A 93 -2.98 9.92 -22.67
N GLU A 94 -2.62 9.24 -23.75
CA GLU A 94 -3.28 8.00 -24.17
C GLU A 94 -3.13 6.91 -23.10
N PRO A 95 -4.13 6.02 -22.91
CA PRO A 95 -4.12 5.03 -21.83
C PRO A 95 -2.86 4.15 -21.74
N LEU A 96 -2.30 3.73 -22.87
CA LEU A 96 -1.08 2.92 -22.90
C LEU A 96 0.13 3.70 -22.35
N HIS A 97 0.32 4.94 -22.83
CA HIS A 97 1.42 5.79 -22.36
C HIS A 97 1.25 6.18 -20.90
N PHE A 98 0.01 6.41 -20.44
CA PHE A 98 -0.29 6.66 -19.04
C PHE A 98 0.26 5.55 -18.14
N TRP A 99 -0.05 4.29 -18.45
CA TRP A 99 0.41 3.17 -17.62
C TRP A 99 1.92 2.97 -17.66
N HIS A 100 2.58 3.17 -18.80
CA HIS A 100 4.05 3.14 -18.87
C HIS A 100 4.69 4.21 -17.98
N VAL A 101 4.13 5.42 -17.96
CA VAL A 101 4.61 6.51 -17.09
C VAL A 101 4.36 6.18 -15.62
N MET A 102 3.19 5.63 -15.27
CA MET A 102 2.88 5.19 -13.91
C MET A 102 3.87 4.13 -13.42
N ASP A 103 4.20 3.15 -14.26
CA ASP A 103 5.14 2.07 -13.94
C ASP A 103 6.58 2.57 -13.80
N HIS A 104 7.03 3.39 -14.75
CA HIS A 104 8.37 4.00 -14.72
C HIS A 104 8.60 4.84 -13.46
N HIS A 105 7.58 5.55 -12.98
CA HIS A 105 7.66 6.34 -11.74
C HIS A 105 7.36 5.54 -10.46
N GLN A 106 7.16 4.22 -10.55
CA GLN A 106 6.79 3.37 -9.42
C GLN A 106 5.52 3.86 -8.69
N TRP A 107 4.53 4.36 -9.45
CA TRP A 107 3.21 4.79 -8.95
C TRP A 107 2.14 3.71 -9.06
N VAL A 108 2.50 2.52 -9.54
CA VAL A 108 1.60 1.39 -9.74
C VAL A 108 2.30 0.10 -9.31
N HIS A 109 1.53 -0.81 -8.71
CA HIS A 109 1.99 -2.12 -8.23
C HIS A 109 1.03 -3.23 -8.72
N PRO A 110 1.16 -3.68 -9.98
CA PRO A 110 0.22 -4.61 -10.61
C PRO A 110 0.59 -6.07 -10.27
N TYR A 111 0.62 -6.43 -8.99
CA TYR A 111 0.92 -7.79 -8.53
C TYR A 111 -0.26 -8.37 -7.76
N ASP A 112 -0.62 -9.62 -8.05
CA ASP A 112 -1.71 -10.32 -7.37
C ASP A 112 -1.29 -10.88 -5.98
N SER A 113 -2.21 -11.62 -5.34
CA SER A 113 -2.00 -12.20 -4.00
C SER A 113 -0.92 -13.29 -3.95
N GLU A 114 -0.55 -13.84 -5.12
CA GLU A 114 0.53 -14.81 -5.28
C GLU A 114 1.87 -14.14 -5.57
N GLY A 115 1.90 -12.81 -5.74
CA GLY A 115 3.12 -12.07 -6.08
C GLY A 115 3.45 -12.07 -7.56
N LEU A 116 2.51 -12.47 -8.40
CA LEU A 116 2.73 -12.51 -9.84
C LEU A 116 2.33 -11.19 -10.46
N ARG A 117 3.22 -10.63 -11.27
CA ARG A 117 2.93 -9.41 -12.05
C ARG A 117 1.81 -9.73 -13.03
N ARG A 118 0.81 -8.85 -13.09
CA ARG A 118 -0.34 -8.92 -13.99
C ARG A 118 -0.37 -7.71 -14.91
N ASP A 119 -1.21 -7.81 -15.94
CA ASP A 119 -1.52 -6.66 -16.79
C ASP A 119 -2.20 -5.55 -15.97
N PHE A 120 -2.03 -4.29 -16.37
CA PHE A 120 -2.67 -3.16 -15.70
C PHE A 120 -4.20 -3.26 -15.70
N SER A 121 -4.80 -3.99 -16.66
CA SER A 121 -6.24 -4.27 -16.69
C SER A 121 -6.73 -5.09 -15.50
N ALA A 122 -5.84 -5.80 -14.81
CA ALA A 122 -6.15 -6.55 -13.59
C ALA A 122 -6.30 -5.65 -12.36
N ILE A 123 -5.88 -4.37 -12.44
CA ILE A 123 -6.06 -3.42 -11.34
C ILE A 123 -7.57 -3.12 -11.19
N PRO A 124 -8.14 -3.29 -9.99
CA PRO A 124 -9.55 -3.03 -9.74
C PRO A 124 -9.94 -1.59 -10.08
N ARG A 125 -11.19 -1.37 -10.52
CA ARG A 125 -11.69 -0.02 -10.81
C ARG A 125 -12.13 0.77 -9.57
N HIS A 126 -12.16 0.11 -8.42
CA HIS A 126 -12.59 0.66 -7.13
C HIS A 126 -11.77 0.06 -6.00
N LEU A 127 -11.60 0.84 -4.91
CA LEU A 127 -10.95 0.38 -3.68
C LEU A 127 -11.58 -0.90 -3.11
N SER A 128 -12.90 -1.03 -3.18
CA SER A 128 -13.62 -2.22 -2.69
C SER A 128 -13.31 -3.51 -3.46
N GLY A 129 -12.68 -3.41 -4.64
CA GLY A 129 -12.24 -4.55 -5.43
C GLY A 129 -10.80 -5.00 -5.13
N LEU A 130 -10.10 -4.37 -4.18
CA LEU A 130 -8.75 -4.80 -3.78
C LEU A 130 -8.79 -6.19 -3.12
N HIS A 131 -7.86 -7.05 -3.50
CA HIS A 131 -7.76 -8.42 -3.00
C HIS A 131 -6.89 -8.49 -1.74
N ASP A 132 -7.11 -9.50 -0.90
CA ASP A 132 -6.24 -9.75 0.24
C ASP A 132 -4.92 -10.40 -0.20
N ASP A 133 -3.80 -9.85 0.25
CA ASP A 133 -2.49 -10.49 0.29
C ASP A 133 -2.08 -10.67 1.76
N PRO A 134 -2.17 -11.90 2.31
CA PRO A 134 -1.83 -12.15 3.71
C PRO A 134 -0.35 -11.93 4.01
N TYR A 135 0.54 -12.06 3.02
CA TYR A 135 1.96 -11.77 3.19
C TYR A 135 2.20 -10.26 3.28
N ARG A 136 1.38 -9.44 2.60
CA ARG A 136 1.41 -7.98 2.77
C ARG A 136 1.01 -7.57 4.19
N SER A 137 0.06 -8.28 4.81
CA SER A 137 -0.26 -8.09 6.23
C SER A 137 0.91 -8.52 7.13
N LEU A 138 1.50 -9.70 6.88
CA LEU A 138 2.66 -10.20 7.63
C LEU A 138 3.84 -9.25 7.57
N ALA A 139 4.15 -8.69 6.39
CA ALA A 139 5.23 -7.74 6.21
C ALA A 139 4.99 -6.42 6.98
N GLY A 140 3.75 -5.94 7.01
CA GLY A 140 3.37 -4.77 7.81
C GLY A 140 3.57 -5.01 9.30
N GLU A 141 3.09 -6.15 9.82
CA GLU A 141 3.28 -6.54 11.22
C GLU A 141 4.74 -6.80 11.57
N LEU A 142 5.51 -7.40 10.65
CA LEU A 142 6.95 -7.59 10.80
C LEU A 142 7.67 -6.24 10.98
N ARG A 143 7.29 -5.21 10.22
CA ARG A 143 7.83 -3.85 10.38
C ARG A 143 7.46 -3.27 11.74
N SER A 144 6.19 -3.37 12.13
CA SER A 144 5.70 -2.90 13.44
C SER A 144 6.41 -3.58 14.61
N ALA A 145 6.77 -4.85 14.46
CA ALA A 145 7.55 -5.62 15.44
C ALA A 145 9.06 -5.36 15.40
N GLY A 146 9.53 -4.40 14.58
CA GLY A 146 10.95 -4.04 14.48
C GLY A 146 11.80 -5.04 13.69
N GLY A 147 11.20 -5.84 12.80
CA GLY A 147 11.92 -6.77 11.94
C GLY A 147 12.77 -6.10 10.86
N TYR A 148 12.37 -4.90 10.43
CA TYR A 148 13.12 -4.04 9.51
C TYR A 148 12.69 -2.58 9.70
N ALA A 149 13.55 -1.64 9.28
CA ALA A 149 13.30 -0.22 9.38
C ALA A 149 12.36 0.28 8.27
N LYS A 150 11.68 1.40 8.53
CA LYS A 150 10.98 2.12 7.46
C LYS A 150 12.01 2.63 6.45
N ASP A 151 11.75 2.38 5.18
CA ASP A 151 12.60 2.79 4.07
C ASP A 151 11.81 3.72 3.13
N VAL A 152 12.52 4.53 2.34
CA VAL A 152 11.91 5.42 1.33
C VAL A 152 11.65 4.71 0.01
N THR A 153 12.20 3.50 -0.17
CA THR A 153 12.00 2.66 -1.35
C THR A 153 10.51 2.35 -1.53
N PRO A 154 9.92 2.67 -2.69
CA PRO A 154 8.52 2.35 -2.98
C PRO A 154 8.24 0.86 -2.80
N PHE A 155 7.05 0.53 -2.28
CA PHE A 155 6.58 -0.85 -2.13
C PHE A 155 7.48 -1.76 -1.26
N SER A 156 8.26 -1.20 -0.34
CA SER A 156 9.15 -1.97 0.56
C SER A 156 8.43 -3.14 1.24
N GLU A 157 7.24 -2.92 1.80
CA GLU A 157 6.43 -3.98 2.43
C GLU A 157 6.04 -5.10 1.46
N PHE A 158 5.89 -4.82 0.16
CA PHE A 158 5.61 -5.85 -0.85
C PHE A 158 6.86 -6.67 -1.19
N LEU A 159 8.04 -6.06 -1.21
CA LEU A 159 9.31 -6.79 -1.35
C LEU A 159 9.53 -7.76 -0.18
N TRP A 160 9.23 -7.31 1.04
CA TRP A 160 9.24 -8.15 2.22
C TRP A 160 8.16 -9.24 2.16
N ALA A 161 6.95 -8.92 1.70
CA ALA A 161 5.88 -9.91 1.52
C ALA A 161 6.32 -11.04 0.57
N ASP A 162 6.94 -10.70 -0.57
CA ASP A 162 7.41 -11.68 -1.54
C ASP A 162 8.55 -12.55 -1.00
N PHE A 163 9.51 -11.94 -0.30
CA PHE A 163 10.57 -12.69 0.40
C PHE A 163 10.02 -13.73 1.40
N LEU A 164 8.96 -13.36 2.13
CA LEU A 164 8.32 -14.24 3.11
C LEU A 164 7.44 -15.30 2.44
N ARG A 165 6.83 -14.98 1.29
CA ARG A 165 5.94 -15.88 0.53
C ARG A 165 6.62 -17.19 0.16
N SER A 166 7.86 -17.13 -0.29
CA SER A 166 8.60 -18.34 -0.67
C SER A 166 9.18 -19.12 0.54
N ARG A 167 9.02 -18.63 1.78
CA ARG A 167 9.71 -19.16 2.98
C ARG A 167 8.78 -19.53 4.13
N ILE A 168 7.55 -19.02 4.13
CA ILE A 168 6.53 -19.32 5.13
C ILE A 168 5.30 -19.84 4.39
N ALA A 169 4.90 -21.08 4.67
CA ALA A 169 3.76 -21.69 4.00
C ALA A 169 2.45 -20.92 4.29
N PRO A 170 1.55 -20.75 3.30
CA PRO A 170 0.27 -20.05 3.49
C PRO A 170 -0.57 -20.63 4.63
N ALA A 171 -0.57 -21.96 4.78
CA ALA A 171 -1.27 -22.65 5.87
C ALA A 171 -0.77 -22.23 7.27
N SER A 172 0.51 -21.85 7.40
CA SER A 172 1.05 -21.37 8.68
C SER A 172 0.50 -20.00 9.06
N LEU A 173 0.30 -19.11 8.07
CA LEU A 173 -0.29 -17.78 8.29
C LEU A 173 -1.74 -17.88 8.77
N GLN A 174 -2.53 -18.73 8.11
CA GLN A 174 -3.94 -18.92 8.44
C GLN A 174 -4.13 -19.61 9.80
N LYS A 175 -3.30 -20.62 10.11
CA LYS A 175 -3.43 -21.40 11.33
C LYS A 175 -2.92 -20.68 12.58
N ASN A 176 -1.79 -19.99 12.48
CA ASN A 176 -1.15 -19.35 13.63
C ASN A 176 -0.28 -18.17 13.18
N PHE A 177 -0.92 -17.02 13.00
CA PHE A 177 -0.25 -15.78 12.61
C PHE A 177 0.89 -15.37 13.56
N PRO A 178 0.75 -15.42 14.91
CA PRO A 178 1.87 -15.13 15.81
C PRO A 178 3.11 -16.00 15.59
N LYS A 179 2.91 -17.29 15.31
CA LYS A 179 4.03 -18.21 14.99
C LYS A 179 4.67 -17.86 13.64
N ALA A 180 3.87 -17.52 12.63
CA ALA A 180 4.37 -17.06 11.34
C ALA A 180 5.18 -15.75 11.49
N LEU A 181 4.72 -14.81 12.31
CA LEU A 181 5.43 -13.57 12.62
C LEU A 181 6.76 -13.84 13.35
N ALA A 182 6.77 -14.76 14.32
CA ALA A 182 8.01 -15.17 14.99
C ALA A 182 9.02 -15.79 14.02
N GLN A 183 8.56 -16.57 13.04
CA GLN A 183 9.41 -17.09 11.97
C GLN A 183 9.91 -15.97 11.04
N ALA A 184 9.04 -15.05 10.66
CA ALA A 184 9.38 -13.89 9.83
C ALA A 184 10.47 -13.02 10.50
N LEU A 185 10.38 -12.79 11.81
CA LEU A 185 11.41 -12.08 12.59
C LEU A 185 12.78 -12.76 12.54
N LYS A 186 12.82 -14.10 12.60
CA LYS A 186 14.07 -14.86 12.46
C LYS A 186 14.64 -14.71 11.05
N LEU A 187 13.80 -14.82 10.02
CA LEU A 187 14.21 -14.65 8.62
C LEU A 187 14.73 -13.23 8.35
N ALA A 188 14.07 -12.21 8.90
CA ALA A 188 14.45 -10.81 8.71
C ALA A 188 15.84 -10.49 9.25
N ARG A 189 16.28 -11.15 10.32
CA ARG A 189 17.63 -10.98 10.89
C ARG A 189 18.71 -11.78 10.13
N SER A 190 18.30 -12.70 9.26
CA SER A 190 19.24 -13.57 8.54
C SER A 190 19.89 -12.83 7.36
N GLN A 191 21.03 -13.36 6.91
CA GLN A 191 21.73 -12.87 5.71
C GLN A 191 20.88 -13.03 4.43
N GLN A 192 19.90 -13.93 4.42
CA GLN A 192 19.01 -14.12 3.26
C GLN A 192 18.16 -12.89 2.97
N ALA A 193 17.93 -12.01 3.95
CA ALA A 193 17.15 -10.79 3.79
C ALA A 193 18.02 -9.54 3.55
N ARG A 194 19.35 -9.68 3.46
CA ARG A 194 20.29 -8.54 3.42
C ARG A 194 20.07 -7.57 2.26
N TYR A 195 19.48 -8.04 1.15
CA TYR A 195 19.20 -7.23 -0.02
C TYR A 195 17.89 -6.42 0.08
N LEU A 196 17.10 -6.62 1.13
CA LEU A 196 15.80 -5.97 1.28
C LEU A 196 15.92 -4.57 1.91
N PRO A 197 15.07 -3.61 1.49
CA PRO A 197 15.05 -2.27 2.08
C PRO A 197 14.80 -2.30 3.59
N GLY A 198 15.51 -1.45 4.32
CA GLY A 198 15.41 -1.36 5.78
C GLY A 198 15.96 -2.57 6.56
N TRP A 199 16.64 -3.53 5.94
CA TRP A 199 17.25 -4.66 6.65
C TRP A 199 18.25 -4.19 7.72
N SER A 200 18.17 -4.77 8.92
CA SER A 200 18.92 -4.35 10.11
C SER A 200 19.64 -5.50 10.83
N GLY A 201 20.02 -6.55 10.11
CA GLY A 201 20.76 -7.68 10.66
C GLY A 201 22.27 -7.44 10.81
N VAL A 202 22.98 -8.43 11.34
CA VAL A 202 24.43 -8.37 11.59
C VAL A 202 25.18 -8.96 10.40
N LEU A 203 26.15 -8.22 9.85
CA LEU A 203 27.04 -8.72 8.82
C LEU A 203 28.04 -9.75 9.39
N PRO A 204 28.33 -10.85 8.69
CA PRO A 204 29.42 -11.73 9.09
C PRO A 204 30.75 -10.96 9.03
N PRO A 205 31.74 -11.34 9.86
CA PRO A 205 33.09 -10.83 9.70
C PRO A 205 33.60 -11.12 8.28
N ALA A 206 34.35 -10.16 7.73
CA ALA A 206 34.95 -10.25 6.40
C ALA A 206 36.06 -11.31 6.34
#